data_AF-A0A523UWE1-F1
#
_entry.id   AF-A0A523UWE1-F1
#
_cell.length_a   1.000
_cell.length_b   1.000
_cell.length_c   1.000
_cell.angle_alpha   90.00
_cell.angle_beta   90.00
_cell.angle_gamma   90.00
#
_symmetry.space_group_name_H-M   'P 1'
#
loop_
_entity.id
_entity.type
_entity.pdbx_description
1 polymer ?
#
loop_
_entity_poly.entity_id
_entity_poly.type
_entity_poly.pdbx_seq_one_letter_code
_entity_poly.pdbx_strand_id
1 'polypeptide(L)'
;MEDDLAIIERVIDEHKTIRQRFHNLEQVANDAEAMVGFEEAKEAFMPGRLDQKQGLRELDDTLKAIEDGLQRHFHFEETSLPTVVDRYSDEELKSSLRSIFLEHIDLRSRLAHSKKHVSELVSGGMARHRWEASAHDMRAYISHTRKLLEAHAEIEQELLHELHSRLKK
;
A
#
# COMPACT_ATOMS: atom_id res chain seq x y z
N MET A 1 -0.52 -28.50 2.31
CA MET A 1 -1.97 -28.21 2.45
C MET A 1 -2.26 -27.40 3.69
N GLU A 2 -2.00 -27.90 4.91
CA GLU A 2 -2.18 -27.10 6.14
C GLU A 2 -1.25 -25.87 6.16
N ASP A 3 0.01 -26.05 5.77
CA ASP A 3 0.96 -24.94 5.58
C ASP A 3 0.54 -23.95 4.48
N ASP A 4 -0.05 -24.44 3.38
CA ASP A 4 -0.50 -23.60 2.26
C ASP A 4 -1.77 -22.80 2.63
N LEU A 5 -2.66 -23.41 3.41
CA LEU A 5 -3.86 -22.76 3.95
C LEU A 5 -3.48 -21.69 4.97
N ALA A 6 -2.50 -21.96 5.82
CA ALA A 6 -1.98 -20.99 6.79
C ALA A 6 -1.36 -19.75 6.11
N ILE A 7 -0.70 -19.92 4.96
CA ILE A 7 -0.21 -18.79 4.15
C ILE A 7 -1.37 -17.92 3.68
N ILE A 8 -2.41 -18.51 3.09
CA ILE A 8 -3.56 -17.75 2.57
C ILE A 8 -4.37 -17.10 3.71
N GLU A 9 -4.63 -17.83 4.79
CA GLU A 9 -5.34 -17.30 5.96
C GLU A 9 -4.58 -16.13 6.57
N ARG A 10 -3.23 -16.20 6.61
CA ARG A 10 -2.40 -15.07 7.05
C ARG A 10 -2.60 -13.83 6.18
N VAL A 11 -2.53 -13.93 4.84
CA VAL A 11 -2.69 -12.75 3.96
C VAL A 11 -4.11 -12.19 4.08
N ILE A 12 -5.13 -13.05 4.11
CA ILE A 12 -6.52 -12.64 4.32
C ILE A 12 -6.71 -11.88 5.64
N ASP A 13 -6.06 -12.34 6.71
CA ASP A 13 -6.15 -11.71 8.03
C ASP A 13 -5.35 -10.40 8.11
N GLU A 14 -4.20 -10.30 7.44
CA GLU A 14 -3.44 -9.05 7.27
C GLU A 14 -4.36 -7.97 6.63
N HIS A 15 -5.09 -8.28 5.56
CA HIS A 15 -6.03 -7.34 4.93
C HIS A 15 -7.23 -6.96 5.80
N LYS A 16 -7.74 -7.87 6.64
CA LYS A 16 -8.90 -7.60 7.52
C LYS A 16 -8.58 -6.62 8.66
N THR A 17 -7.32 -6.48 9.02
CA THR A 17 -6.90 -5.83 10.28
C THR A 17 -7.21 -4.31 10.34
N ILE A 18 -7.61 -3.64 9.24
CA ILE A 18 -8.14 -2.25 9.28
C ILE A 18 -9.39 -2.12 10.15
N ARG A 19 -10.28 -3.13 10.09
CA ARG A 19 -11.62 -2.97 10.68
C ARG A 19 -11.60 -3.02 12.20
N GLN A 20 -10.50 -3.44 12.83
CA GLN A 20 -10.39 -3.62 14.28
C GLN A 20 -9.09 -3.02 14.85
N ARG A 21 -9.04 -1.68 14.95
CA ARG A 21 -8.18 -0.87 15.85
C ARG A 21 -6.68 -1.23 15.98
N PHE A 22 -5.81 -0.30 15.59
CA PHE A 22 -4.36 -0.37 15.86
C PHE A 22 -3.96 0.07 17.27
N HIS A 23 -3.33 -0.85 17.99
CA HIS A 23 -2.36 -0.55 19.05
C HIS A 23 -1.33 -1.67 19.09
N ASN A 24 -0.29 -1.54 18.25
CA ASN A 24 1.10 -1.95 18.51
C ASN A 24 1.90 -1.81 17.21
N LEU A 25 2.61 -0.68 17.10
CA LEU A 25 3.66 -0.47 16.11
C LEU A 25 4.80 -1.46 16.37
N GLU A 26 4.80 -2.58 15.64
CA GLU A 26 6.02 -3.30 15.23
C GLU A 26 5.80 -4.33 14.10
N GLN A 27 4.58 -4.53 13.58
CA GLN A 27 4.31 -5.57 12.58
C GLN A 27 3.65 -5.00 11.31
N VAL A 28 4.40 -5.11 10.20
CA VAL A 28 3.98 -5.14 8.77
C VAL A 28 2.80 -4.23 8.38
N ALA A 29 3.08 -3.09 7.73
CA ALA A 29 2.01 -2.32 7.09
C ALA A 29 1.51 -3.07 5.86
N ASN A 30 0.33 -3.65 5.98
CA ASN A 30 -0.50 -4.16 4.89
C ASN A 30 -1.15 -2.97 4.13
N ASP A 31 -1.78 -3.24 2.99
CA ASP A 31 -2.54 -2.25 2.18
C ASP A 31 -3.48 -1.39 3.00
N ALA A 32 -4.02 -2.06 3.99
CA ALA A 32 -5.00 -1.68 4.94
C ALA A 32 -4.54 -0.51 5.84
N GLU A 33 -3.40 -0.68 6.51
CA GLU A 33 -2.72 0.36 7.28
C GLU A 33 -2.19 1.48 6.38
N ALA A 34 -1.69 1.12 5.21
CA ALA A 34 -1.19 2.09 4.24
C ALA A 34 -2.28 3.07 3.80
N MET A 35 -3.52 2.60 3.61
CA MET A 35 -4.65 3.48 3.30
C MET A 35 -4.93 4.51 4.41
N VAL A 36 -4.89 4.09 5.68
CA VAL A 36 -5.07 5.00 6.83
C VAL A 36 -3.92 6.00 6.89
N GLY A 37 -2.69 5.52 6.76
CA GLY A 37 -1.50 6.37 6.72
C GLY A 37 -1.58 7.42 5.61
N PHE A 38 -2.06 7.07 4.41
CA PHE A 38 -2.26 8.04 3.33
C PHE A 38 -3.30 9.12 3.65
N GLU A 39 -4.38 8.77 4.36
CA GLU A 39 -5.41 9.74 4.76
C GLU A 39 -4.88 10.71 5.82
N GLU A 40 -4.20 10.18 6.85
CA GLU A 40 -3.55 10.98 7.90
C GLU A 40 -2.46 11.90 7.32
N ALA A 41 -1.62 11.34 6.45
CA ALA A 41 -0.57 12.04 5.71
C ALA A 41 -1.13 13.22 4.89
N LYS A 42 -2.26 13.01 4.22
CA LYS A 42 -2.95 14.05 3.46
C LYS A 42 -3.47 15.14 4.39
N GLU A 43 -4.01 14.83 5.56
CA GLU A 43 -4.55 15.83 6.49
C GLU A 43 -3.46 16.65 7.23
N ALA A 44 -2.31 16.03 7.54
CA ALA A 44 -1.16 16.71 8.12
C ALA A 44 -0.58 17.79 7.16
N PHE A 45 -0.66 17.55 5.86
CA PHE A 45 -0.10 18.42 4.83
C PHE A 45 -1.16 19.24 4.07
N MET A 46 -1.63 20.35 4.65
CA MET A 46 -2.54 21.30 3.97
C MET A 46 -1.83 22.60 3.55
N PRO A 47 -1.82 22.94 2.24
CA PRO A 47 -1.39 24.26 1.77
C PRO A 47 -2.16 25.38 2.47
N GLY A 48 -1.46 26.42 2.93
CA GLY A 48 -2.05 27.57 3.62
C GLY A 48 -2.09 27.48 5.15
N ARG A 49 -1.73 26.34 5.77
CA ARG A 49 -1.49 26.26 7.22
C ARG A 49 -0.17 26.96 7.63
N LEU A 50 -0.03 27.32 8.91
CA LEU A 50 1.17 27.99 9.44
C LEU A 50 2.39 27.03 9.54
N ASP A 51 2.13 25.74 9.68
CA ASP A 51 3.07 24.70 10.11
C ASP A 51 3.45 23.74 8.95
N GLN A 52 3.39 24.23 7.71
CA GLN A 52 3.60 23.47 6.47
C GLN A 52 4.89 22.64 6.43
N LYS A 53 6.00 23.15 7.00
CA LYS A 53 7.27 22.42 7.03
C LYS A 53 7.24 21.22 7.95
N GLN A 54 6.48 21.30 9.05
CA GLN A 54 6.30 20.19 9.97
C GLN A 54 5.38 19.14 9.33
N GLY A 55 4.23 19.56 8.79
CA GLY A 55 3.32 18.66 8.08
C GLY A 55 3.97 17.94 6.89
N LEU A 56 4.89 18.58 6.17
CA LEU A 56 5.68 17.93 5.12
C LEU A 56 6.66 16.87 5.64
N ARG A 57 7.26 17.08 6.83
CA ARG A 57 8.16 16.08 7.44
C ARG A 57 7.38 14.89 7.95
N GLU A 58 6.24 15.13 8.61
CA GLU A 58 5.33 14.09 9.04
C GLU A 58 4.82 13.28 7.83
N LEU A 59 4.49 13.94 6.72
CA LEU A 59 4.16 13.28 5.46
C LEU A 59 5.30 12.41 4.92
N ASP A 60 6.54 12.92 4.90
CA ASP A 60 7.72 12.17 4.45
C ASP A 60 7.96 10.91 5.31
N ASP A 61 7.82 11.03 6.63
CA ASP A 61 8.01 9.91 7.55
C ASP A 61 6.89 8.88 7.44
N THR A 62 5.63 9.31 7.30
CA THR A 62 4.50 8.40 7.03
C THR A 62 4.68 7.65 5.71
N LEU A 63 5.11 8.33 4.64
CA LEU A 63 5.35 7.68 3.35
C LEU A 63 6.47 6.63 3.41
N LYS A 64 7.53 6.85 4.20
CA LYS A 64 8.58 5.85 4.44
C LYS A 64 8.03 4.65 5.19
N ALA A 65 7.24 4.87 6.25
CA ALA A 65 6.65 3.78 7.02
C ALA A 65 5.70 2.92 6.16
N ILE A 66 4.89 3.56 5.32
CA ILE A 66 4.01 2.91 4.35
C ILE A 66 4.84 2.07 3.36
N GLU A 67 5.87 2.66 2.75
CA GLU A 67 6.72 1.95 1.79
C GLU A 67 7.39 0.73 2.42
N ASP A 68 7.97 0.87 3.60
CA ASP A 68 8.65 -0.22 4.31
C ASP A 68 7.68 -1.37 4.63
N GLY A 69 6.43 -1.05 5.00
CA GLY A 69 5.40 -2.05 5.25
C GLY A 69 4.96 -2.76 3.98
N LEU A 70 4.57 -2.00 2.95
CA LEU A 70 4.12 -2.57 1.67
C LEU A 70 5.21 -3.39 0.99
N GLN A 71 6.48 -2.99 1.10
CA GLN A 71 7.58 -3.80 0.59
C GLN A 71 7.65 -5.17 1.27
N ARG A 72 7.45 -5.24 2.59
CA ARG A 72 7.43 -6.52 3.33
C ARG A 72 6.22 -7.36 2.97
N HIS A 73 5.04 -6.74 2.87
CA HIS A 73 3.78 -7.40 2.49
C HIS A 73 3.88 -8.00 1.09
N PHE A 74 4.20 -7.18 0.08
CA PHE A 74 4.37 -7.63 -1.30
C PHE A 74 5.47 -8.69 -1.43
N HIS A 75 6.58 -8.56 -0.69
CA HIS A 75 7.63 -9.57 -0.72
C HIS A 75 7.14 -10.91 -0.18
N PHE A 76 6.33 -10.91 0.88
CA PHE A 76 5.75 -12.14 1.42
C PHE A 76 4.83 -12.82 0.41
N GLU A 77 3.96 -12.06 -0.26
CA GLU A 77 3.05 -12.57 -1.29
C GLU A 77 3.80 -13.11 -2.51
N GLU A 78 4.75 -12.32 -3.03
CA GLU A 78 5.56 -12.65 -4.21
C GLU A 78 6.42 -13.91 -4.00
N THR A 79 6.76 -14.23 -2.75
CA THR A 79 7.54 -15.42 -2.40
C THR A 79 6.68 -16.62 -2.01
N SER A 80 5.54 -16.39 -1.37
CA SER A 80 4.73 -17.46 -0.77
C SER A 80 3.60 -17.93 -1.67
N LEU A 81 2.88 -17.01 -2.33
CA LEU A 81 1.71 -17.34 -3.13
C LEU A 81 2.01 -18.14 -4.41
N PRO A 82 3.11 -17.93 -5.16
CA PRO A 82 3.35 -18.70 -6.39
C PRO A 82 3.36 -20.21 -6.16
N THR A 83 3.97 -20.65 -5.06
CA THR A 83 4.06 -22.08 -4.71
C THR A 83 2.70 -22.68 -4.41
N VAL A 84 1.78 -21.91 -3.84
CA VAL A 84 0.41 -22.35 -3.55
C VAL A 84 -0.42 -22.40 -4.84
N VAL A 85 -0.37 -21.34 -5.63
CA VAL A 85 -1.13 -21.24 -6.89
C VAL A 85 -0.66 -22.28 -7.91
N ASP A 86 0.63 -22.55 -8.02
CA ASP A 86 1.14 -23.57 -8.94
C ASP A 86 0.66 -24.99 -8.60
N ARG A 87 0.39 -25.27 -7.33
CA ARG A 87 -0.04 -26.60 -6.86
C ARG A 87 -1.55 -26.82 -6.94
N TYR A 88 -2.34 -25.77 -6.80
CA TYR A 88 -3.78 -25.89 -6.51
C TYR A 88 -4.69 -25.09 -7.46
N SER A 89 -4.14 -24.51 -8.52
CA SER A 89 -4.87 -23.56 -9.36
C SER A 89 -4.76 -23.82 -10.86
N ASP A 90 -5.71 -23.27 -11.60
CA ASP A 90 -5.72 -23.27 -13.07
C ASP A 90 -4.94 -22.08 -13.63
N GLU A 91 -4.86 -22.00 -14.96
CA GLU A 91 -4.17 -20.90 -15.64
C GLU A 91 -4.84 -19.54 -15.45
N GLU A 92 -6.13 -19.50 -15.12
CA GLU A 92 -6.86 -18.27 -14.84
C GLU A 92 -6.35 -17.64 -13.53
N LEU A 93 -6.34 -18.41 -12.44
CA LEU A 93 -5.83 -17.96 -11.15
C LEU A 93 -4.33 -17.59 -11.19
N LYS A 94 -3.52 -18.35 -11.93
CA LYS A 94 -2.12 -17.97 -12.17
C LYS A 94 -2.01 -16.63 -12.90
N SER A 95 -2.91 -16.36 -13.84
CA SER A 95 -2.95 -15.07 -14.53
C SER A 95 -3.35 -13.94 -13.61
N SER A 96 -4.35 -14.15 -12.74
CA SER A 96 -4.77 -13.17 -11.75
C SER A 96 -3.63 -12.85 -10.76
N LEU A 97 -2.90 -13.85 -10.27
CA LEU A 97 -1.73 -13.62 -9.41
C LEU A 97 -0.65 -12.80 -10.12
N ARG A 98 -0.38 -13.07 -11.41
CA ARG A 98 0.57 -12.27 -12.19
C ARG A 98 0.12 -10.81 -12.33
N SER A 99 -1.18 -10.56 -12.48
CA SER A 99 -1.72 -9.20 -12.51
C SER A 99 -1.50 -8.47 -11.19
N ILE A 100 -1.76 -9.13 -10.05
CA ILE A 100 -1.46 -8.61 -8.70
C ILE A 100 0.02 -8.19 -8.58
N PHE A 101 0.96 -9.01 -9.05
CA PHE A 101 2.38 -8.65 -9.01
C PHE A 101 2.75 -7.48 -9.92
N LEU A 102 2.06 -7.29 -11.04
CA LEU A 102 2.24 -6.08 -11.86
C LEU A 102 1.72 -4.83 -11.15
N GLU A 103 0.62 -4.96 -10.39
CA GLU A 103 0.12 -3.88 -9.54
C GLU A 103 1.12 -3.53 -8.42
N HIS A 104 1.79 -4.52 -7.81
CA HIS A 104 2.86 -4.24 -6.83
C HIS A 104 3.98 -3.38 -7.43
N ILE A 105 4.35 -3.62 -8.69
CA ILE A 105 5.37 -2.84 -9.39
C ILE A 105 4.91 -1.39 -9.58
N ASP A 106 3.66 -1.19 -10.01
CA ASP A 106 3.09 0.16 -10.17
C ASP A 106 3.00 0.90 -8.83
N LEU A 107 2.51 0.23 -7.78
CA LEU A 107 2.38 0.81 -6.43
C LEU A 107 3.74 1.20 -5.85
N ARG A 108 4.78 0.37 -5.99
CA ARG A 108 6.16 0.72 -5.61
C ARG A 108 6.67 1.95 -6.36
N SER A 109 6.41 2.03 -7.66
CA SER A 109 6.80 3.20 -8.48
C SER A 109 6.12 4.49 -7.99
N ARG A 110 4.83 4.40 -7.66
CA ARG A 110 4.05 5.54 -7.14
C ARG A 110 4.53 6.01 -5.77
N LEU A 111 4.88 5.09 -4.88
CA LEU A 111 5.45 5.42 -3.58
C LEU A 111 6.79 6.14 -3.73
N ALA A 112 7.69 5.60 -4.57
CA ALA A 112 8.97 6.23 -4.86
C ALA A 112 8.80 7.64 -5.46
N HIS A 113 7.84 7.82 -6.37
CA HIS A 113 7.49 9.13 -6.92
C HIS A 113 7.00 10.09 -5.83
N SER A 114 6.09 9.63 -4.96
CA SER A 114 5.55 10.42 -3.86
C SER A 114 6.63 10.91 -2.91
N LYS A 115 7.54 10.03 -2.49
CA LYS A 115 8.67 10.39 -1.62
C LYS A 115 9.59 11.42 -2.26
N LYS A 116 9.93 11.23 -3.54
CA LYS A 116 10.76 12.19 -4.28
C LYS A 116 10.11 13.57 -4.30
N HIS A 117 8.82 13.64 -4.65
CA HIS A 117 8.08 14.89 -4.76
C HIS A 117 7.95 15.59 -3.39
N VAL A 118 7.71 14.83 -2.31
CA VAL A 118 7.69 15.39 -0.94
C VAL A 118 9.07 15.94 -0.54
N SER A 119 10.16 15.22 -0.82
CA SER A 119 11.52 15.72 -0.58
C SER A 119 11.81 17.03 -1.34
N GLU A 120 11.34 17.16 -2.58
CA GLU A 120 11.47 18.39 -3.36
C GLU A 120 10.70 19.56 -2.70
N LEU A 121 9.48 19.31 -2.20
CA LEU A 121 8.68 20.28 -1.46
C LEU A 121 9.34 20.71 -0.14
N VAL A 122 9.99 19.78 0.56
CA VAL A 122 10.71 20.03 1.82
C VAL A 122 11.96 20.88 1.59
N SER A 123 12.65 20.71 0.47
CA SER A 123 13.92 21.39 0.15
C SER A 123 13.81 22.92 0.13
N GLY A 124 12.60 23.46 -0.08
CA GLY A 124 12.32 24.89 0.01
C GLY A 124 12.89 25.73 -1.15
N GLY A 125 13.44 25.11 -2.20
CA GLY A 125 14.00 25.81 -3.37
C GLY A 125 12.96 26.38 -4.34
N MET A 126 11.67 26.13 -4.11
CA MET A 126 10.59 26.54 -5.01
C MET A 126 10.04 27.93 -4.67
N ALA A 127 9.70 28.69 -5.71
CA ALA A 127 8.90 29.91 -5.54
C ALA A 127 7.51 29.55 -4.99
N ARG A 128 6.94 30.41 -4.13
CA ARG A 128 5.70 30.14 -3.39
C ARG A 128 4.54 29.61 -4.25
N HIS A 129 4.25 30.25 -5.37
CA HIS A 129 3.14 29.83 -6.26
C HIS A 129 3.38 28.44 -6.89
N ARG A 130 4.65 28.09 -7.19
CA ARG A 130 5.01 26.75 -7.67
C ARG A 130 4.91 25.73 -6.55
N TRP A 131 5.36 26.09 -5.35
CA TRP A 131 5.24 25.23 -4.18
C TRP A 131 3.77 24.91 -3.88
N GLU A 132 2.90 25.91 -3.89
CA GLU A 132 1.46 25.73 -3.64
C GLU A 132 0.82 24.82 -4.69
N ALA A 133 1.12 25.00 -5.98
CA ALA A 133 0.65 24.13 -7.05
C ALA A 133 1.15 22.69 -6.88
N SER A 134 2.46 22.49 -6.69
CA SER A 134 3.06 21.18 -6.47
C SER A 134 2.52 20.48 -5.22
N ALA A 135 2.21 21.22 -4.16
CA ALA A 135 1.58 20.71 -2.95
C ALA A 135 0.16 20.17 -3.22
N HIS A 136 -0.63 20.88 -4.02
CA HIS A 136 -1.96 20.41 -4.44
C HIS A 136 -1.87 19.15 -5.32
N ASP A 137 -0.94 19.12 -6.28
CA ASP A 137 -0.70 17.96 -7.13
C ASP A 137 -0.29 16.75 -6.30
N MET A 138 0.58 16.92 -5.31
CA MET A 138 1.00 15.86 -4.40
C MET A 138 -0.18 15.28 -3.61
N ARG A 139 -1.08 16.12 -3.08
CA ARG A 139 -2.29 15.65 -2.38
C ARG A 139 -3.20 14.83 -3.28
N ALA A 140 -3.41 15.29 -4.52
CA ALA A 140 -4.20 14.56 -5.50
C ALA A 140 -3.56 13.20 -5.84
N TYR A 141 -2.23 13.18 -5.99
CA TYR A 141 -1.47 11.98 -6.29
C TYR A 141 -1.53 10.94 -5.15
N ILE A 142 -1.37 11.35 -3.90
CA ILE A 142 -1.57 10.49 -2.71
C ILE A 142 -2.99 9.94 -2.67
N SER A 143 -3.98 10.80 -2.88
CA SER A 143 -5.39 10.39 -2.87
C SER A 143 -5.70 9.36 -3.94
N HIS A 144 -5.08 9.48 -5.11
CA HIS A 144 -5.21 8.50 -6.18
C HIS A 144 -4.47 7.19 -5.87
N THR A 145 -3.26 7.27 -5.32
CA THR A 145 -2.48 6.09 -4.91
C THR A 145 -3.23 5.27 -3.86
N ARG A 146 -3.88 5.93 -2.88
CA ARG A 146 -4.77 5.28 -1.91
C ARG A 146 -5.89 4.47 -2.57
N LYS A 147 -6.55 5.05 -3.59
CA LYS A 147 -7.64 4.36 -4.31
C LYS A 147 -7.16 3.16 -5.12
N LEU A 148 -5.94 3.22 -5.65
CA LEU A 148 -5.36 2.09 -6.37
C LEU A 148 -4.99 0.97 -5.40
N LEU A 149 -4.49 1.32 -4.22
CA LEU A 149 -4.23 0.35 -3.16
C LEU A 149 -5.53 -0.31 -2.65
N GLU A 150 -6.60 0.47 -2.55
CA GLU A 150 -7.94 -0.04 -2.21
C GLU A 150 -8.45 -1.05 -3.25
N ALA A 151 -8.35 -0.71 -4.54
CA ALA A 151 -8.74 -1.61 -5.62
C ALA A 151 -7.86 -2.88 -5.69
N HIS A 152 -6.55 -2.72 -5.45
CA HIS A 152 -5.60 -3.82 -5.37
C HIS A 152 -5.97 -4.82 -4.28
N ALA A 153 -6.21 -4.33 -3.06
CA ALA A 153 -6.63 -5.16 -1.93
C ALA A 153 -7.96 -5.89 -2.19
N GLU A 154 -8.93 -5.24 -2.86
CA GLU A 154 -10.19 -5.88 -3.24
C GLU A 154 -9.98 -7.06 -4.20
N ILE A 155 -9.19 -6.86 -5.26
CA ILE A 155 -8.89 -7.90 -6.26
C ILE A 155 -8.10 -9.05 -5.62
N GLU A 156 -7.10 -8.74 -4.81
CA GLU A 156 -6.30 -9.74 -4.13
C GLU A 156 -7.16 -10.54 -3.14
N GLN A 157 -8.04 -9.87 -2.40
CA GLN A 157 -8.92 -10.55 -1.47
C GLN A 157 -9.88 -11.52 -2.17
N GLU A 158 -10.42 -11.17 -3.34
CA GLU A 158 -11.21 -12.10 -4.16
C GLU A 158 -10.39 -13.33 -4.58
N LEU A 159 -9.16 -13.12 -5.04
CA LEU A 159 -8.22 -14.19 -5.42
C LEU A 159 -7.96 -15.14 -4.26
N LEU A 160 -7.65 -14.60 -3.08
CA LEU A 160 -7.32 -15.37 -1.89
C LEU A 160 -8.52 -16.19 -1.38
N HIS A 161 -9.74 -15.65 -1.44
CA HIS A 161 -10.95 -16.38 -1.06
C HIS A 161 -11.24 -17.56 -2.01
N GLU A 162 -11.00 -17.38 -3.31
CA GLU A 162 -11.14 -18.45 -4.29
C GLU A 162 -10.09 -19.56 -4.05
N LEU A 163 -8.82 -19.19 -3.83
CA LEU A 163 -7.75 -20.13 -3.49
C LEU A 163 -8.06 -20.92 -2.21
N HIS A 164 -8.47 -20.23 -1.16
CA HIS A 164 -8.86 -20.83 0.11
C HIS A 164 -10.04 -21.81 -0.07
N SER A 165 -11.04 -21.46 -0.88
CA SER A 165 -12.20 -22.32 -1.16
C SER A 165 -11.81 -23.58 -1.94
N ARG A 166 -10.81 -23.51 -2.81
CA ARG A 166 -10.27 -24.66 -3.54
C ARG A 166 -9.45 -25.59 -2.65
N LEU A 167 -8.68 -25.04 -1.70
CA LEU A 167 -7.88 -25.82 -0.74
C LEU A 167 -8.70 -26.55 0.32
N LYS A 168 -9.93 -26.08 0.61
CA LYS A 168 -10.85 -26.74 1.54
C LYS A 168 -11.73 -27.82 0.91
N LYS A 169 -11.66 -28.02 -0.41
CA LYS A 169 -12.36 -29.09 -1.14
C LYS A 169 -11.46 -30.31 -1.33
#